data_AF-A0A7X0A897-F1
#
_entry.id   AF-A0A7X0A897-F1
#
_cell.length_a   1.000
_cell.length_b   1.000
_cell.length_c   1.000
_cell.angle_alpha   90.00
_cell.angle_beta   90.00
_cell.angle_gamma   90.00
#
_symmetry.space_group_name_H-M   'P 1'
#
loop_
_entity.id
_entity.type
_entity.pdbx_description
1 polymer ?
#
loop_
_entity_poly.entity_id
_entity_poly.type
_entity_poly.pdbx_seq_one_letter_code
_entity_poly.pdbx_strand_id
1 'polypeptide(L)' 'MKTIFHDGTLKLAAGDIFYGNSFNVSSHYLNQDNASFMKGDTRNVTLSFTYKFGKNVKDARRRQNSNEDEKSRAH' A
#
# COMPACT_ATOMS: atom_id res chain seq x y z
N MET A 1 -1.28 22.66 21.24
CA MET A 1 -1.17 22.14 19.87
C MET A 1 -2.27 21.08 19.71
N LYS A 2 -3.19 21.24 18.75
CA LYS A 2 -4.36 20.35 18.59
C LYS A 2 -4.11 19.42 17.41
N THR A 3 -3.84 18.15 17.69
CA THR A 3 -3.64 17.13 16.66
C THR A 3 -5.00 16.64 16.18
N ILE A 4 -5.31 16.85 14.90
CA ILE A 4 -6.65 16.64 14.33
C ILE A 4 -6.91 15.16 13.98
N PHE A 5 -5.86 14.35 13.83
CA PHE A 5 -5.95 12.93 13.49
C PHE A 5 -4.97 12.10 14.33
N HIS A 6 -5.42 11.52 15.45
CA HIS A 6 -4.57 10.69 16.31
C HIS A 6 -4.28 9.30 15.69
N ASP A 7 -5.21 8.75 14.90
CA ASP A 7 -5.11 7.43 14.25
C ASP A 7 -5.25 7.52 12.71
N GLY A 8 -4.73 8.60 12.14
CA GLY A 8 -4.65 8.80 10.70
C GLY A 8 -3.36 8.25 10.12
N THR A 9 -3.41 7.71 8.90
CA THR A 9 -2.22 7.33 8.12
C THR A 9 -2.29 8.02 6.77
N LEU A 10 -1.22 8.72 6.40
CA LEU A 10 -1.03 9.28 5.07
C LEU A 10 0.03 8.45 4.34
N LYS A 11 -0.28 7.98 3.13
CA LYS A 11 0.64 7.22 2.27
C LYS A 11 0.78 7.93 0.93
N LEU A 12 2.03 8.05 0.49
CA LEU A 12 2.39 8.49 -0.85
C LEU A 12 3.07 7.33 -1.56
N ALA A 13 2.57 6.98 -2.72
CA ALA A 13 3.20 6.02 -3.62
C ALA A 13 3.42 6.69 -4.97
N ALA A 14 4.61 6.51 -5.54
CA ALA A 14 4.94 6.99 -6.87
C ALA A 14 5.54 5.85 -7.69
N GLY A 15 5.05 5.68 -8.91
CA GLY A 15 5.49 4.68 -9.86
C GLY A 15 6.18 5.33 -11.05
N ASP A 16 7.20 4.64 -11.55
CA ASP A 16 7.94 5.02 -12.76
C ASP A 16 8.52 6.45 -12.75
N ILE A 17 8.96 6.93 -11.58
CA ILE A 17 9.41 8.32 -11.35
C ILE A 17 10.51 8.83 -12.29
N PHE A 18 11.33 7.93 -12.86
CA PHE A 18 12.38 8.26 -13.81
C PHE A 18 12.01 7.98 -15.27
N TYR A 19 10.74 7.66 -15.55
CA TYR A 19 10.24 7.28 -16.88
C TYR A 19 11.03 6.11 -17.49
N GLY A 20 11.27 5.07 -16.68
CA GLY A 20 12.06 3.90 -17.08
C GLY A 20 11.27 2.92 -17.97
N ASN A 21 9.94 3.00 -17.95
CA ASN A 21 9.05 2.13 -18.71
C ASN A 21 8.57 2.75 -20.02
N SER A 22 9.46 3.42 -20.76
CA SER A 22 9.12 4.01 -22.07
C SER A 22 8.83 2.93 -23.12
N PHE A 23 7.67 2.98 -23.76
CA PHE A 23 7.29 2.05 -24.81
C PHE A 23 7.81 2.51 -26.18
N ASN A 24 8.73 1.75 -26.77
CA ASN A 24 9.27 2.00 -28.10
C ASN A 24 9.14 0.72 -28.95
N VAL A 25 8.55 0.82 -30.14
CA VAL A 25 8.42 -0.29 -31.08
C VAL A 25 8.99 0.11 -32.43
N SER A 26 9.95 -0.67 -32.91
CA SER A 26 10.52 -0.57 -34.27
C SER A 26 10.29 -1.86 -35.02
N SER A 27 9.72 -1.78 -36.22
CA SER A 27 9.54 -2.94 -37.10
C SER A 27 10.30 -2.73 -38.41
N HIS A 28 11.20 -3.66 -38.71
CA HIS A 28 11.89 -3.78 -39.99
C HIS A 28 11.42 -5.07 -40.66
N TYR A 29 10.61 -4.95 -41.71
CA TYR A 29 10.12 -6.12 -42.45
C TYR A 29 10.18 -5.89 -43.96
N LEU A 30 10.95 -6.74 -44.65
CA LEU A 30 11.29 -6.60 -46.08
C LEU A 30 11.80 -5.18 -46.39
N ASN A 31 11.02 -4.41 -47.16
CA ASN A 31 11.37 -3.09 -47.67
C ASN A 31 10.59 -1.99 -46.93
N GLN A 32 9.97 -2.34 -45.80
CA GLN A 32 9.11 -1.46 -45.02
C GLN A 32 9.77 -1.15 -43.68
N ASP A 33 10.23 0.10 -43.57
CA ASP A 33 10.61 0.71 -42.31
C ASP A 33 9.39 1.42 -41.73
N ASN A 34 8.75 0.78 -40.77
CA ASN A 34 7.61 1.36 -40.05
C ASN A 34 8.06 1.76 -38.64
N ALA A 35 8.01 3.06 -38.35
CA ALA A 35 8.21 3.61 -37.02
C ALA A 35 6.88 4.12 -36.47
N SER A 36 6.43 3.56 -35.35
CA SER A 36 5.22 4.00 -34.65
C SER A 36 5.60 4.60 -33.31
N PHE A 37 5.36 5.90 -33.15
CA PHE A 37 5.58 6.58 -31.87
C PHE A 37 4.28 6.62 -31.07
N MET A 38 4.15 5.75 -30.07
CA MET A 38 3.04 5.76 -29.13
C MET A 38 3.45 6.55 -27.89
N LYS A 39 2.79 7.68 -27.66
CA LYS A 39 3.06 8.53 -26.50
C LYS A 39 2.25 8.04 -25.30
N GLY A 40 2.84 7.15 -24.50
CA GLY A 40 2.30 6.72 -23.21
C GLY A 40 3.04 7.38 -22.05
N ASP A 41 2.32 8.05 -21.15
CA ASP A 41 2.88 8.45 -19.86
C ASP A 41 2.63 7.33 -18.85
N THR A 42 3.70 6.74 -18.35
CA THR A 42 3.71 5.62 -17.41
C THR A 42 3.90 6.06 -15.96
N ARG A 43 4.21 7.35 -15.75
CA ARG A 43 4.40 7.94 -14.42
C ARG A 43 3.08 8.04 -13.70
N ASN A 44 3.05 7.56 -12.46
CA ASN A 44 1.85 7.63 -11.63
C ASN A 44 2.20 8.07 -10.21
N VAL A 45 1.26 8.79 -9.58
CA VAL A 45 1.33 9.20 -8.18
C VAL A 45 -0.01 8.91 -7.54
N THR A 46 0.03 8.20 -6.42
CA THR A 46 -1.14 7.87 -5.61
C THR A 46 -0.98 8.45 -4.22
N LEU A 47 -1.94 9.27 -3.81
CA LEU A 47 -2.07 9.78 -2.45
C LEU A 47 -3.22 9.04 -1.76
N SER A 48 -2.96 8.47 -0.60
CA SER A 48 -3.97 7.75 0.18
C SER A 48 -4.01 8.24 1.61
N PHE A 49 -5.21 8.58 2.07
CA PHE A 49 -5.47 8.91 3.46
C PHE A 49 -6.37 7.83 4.06
N THR A 50 -6.00 7.33 5.24
CA THR A 50 -6.79 6.37 6.00
C THR A 50 -6.97 6.89 7.41
N TYR A 51 -8.18 6.79 7.94
CA TYR A 51 -8.49 7.17 9.31
C TYR A 51 -9.32 6.07 9.98
N LYS A 52 -8.91 5.66 11.18
CA LYS A 52 -9.66 4.67 11.96
C LYS A 52 -10.74 5.36 12.78
N PHE A 53 -12.00 5.03 12.51
CA PHE A 53 -13.13 5.45 13.33
C PHE A 53 -13.40 4.40 14.42
N GLY A 54 -13.63 4.85 15.66
CA GLY A 54 -13.94 3.99 16.80
C GLY A 54 -12.88 4.03 17.90
N LYS A 55 -13.23 3.56 19.11
CA LYS A 55 -12.26 3.40 20.19
C LYS A 55 -11.42 2.15 19.91
N ASN A 56 -10.10 2.22 20.14
CA ASN A 56 -9.29 1.03 20.37
C ASN A 56 -9.88 0.32 21.60
N VAL A 57 -10.77 -0.65 21.36
CA VAL A 57 -11.29 -1.50 22.42
C VAL A 57 -10.08 -2.29 22.90
N LYS A 58 -9.48 -1.86 24.02
CA LYS A 58 -8.48 -2.67 24.72
C LYS A 58 -9.00 -4.09 24.74
N ASP A 59 -8.17 -5.05 24.32
CA ASP A 59 -8.49 -6.48 24.25
C ASP A 59 -9.54 -6.82 25.29
N ALA A 60 -10.71 -7.27 24.82
CA ALA A 60 -11.81 -7.68 25.69
C ALA A 60 -11.20 -8.50 26.83
N ARG A 61 -11.30 -8.00 28.07
CA ARG A 61 -10.62 -8.53 29.27
C ARG A 61 -10.37 -10.02 29.08
N ARG A 62 -9.11 -10.42 28.91
CA ARG A 62 -8.72 -11.82 28.81
C ARG A 62 -9.26 -12.48 30.07
N ARG A 63 -10.40 -13.17 29.97
CA ARG A 63 -10.96 -13.94 31.09
C ARG A 63 -9.96 -15.07 31.29
N GLN A 64 -9.10 -14.94 32.31
CA GLN A 64 -8.44 -16.10 32.88
C GLN A 64 -9.57 -17.00 33.37
N ASN A 65 -9.85 -18.05 32.60
CA ASN A 65 -10.72 -19.12 33.05
C ASN A 65 -9.91 -19.93 34.07
N SER A 66 -10.55 -20.42 35.13
CA SER A 66 -9.88 -21.15 36.22
C SER A 66 -9.01 -22.33 35.74
N ASN A 67 -9.27 -22.87 34.55
CA ASN A 67 -8.43 -23.91 33.94
C ASN A 67 -7.03 -23.45 33.53
N GLU A 68 -6.82 -22.16 33.22
CA GLU A 68 -5.48 -21.62 32.93
C GLU A 68 -4.67 -21.42 34.22
N ASP A 69 -5.32 -21.01 35.31
CA ASP A 69 -4.70 -20.89 36.63
C ASP A 69 -4.29 -22.26 37.19
N GLU A 70 -5.11 -23.30 36.99
CA GLU A 70 -4.78 -24.67 37.41
C GLU A 70 -3.56 -25.21 36.65
N LYS A 71 -3.50 -24.97 35.33
CA LYS A 71 -2.33 -25.36 34.51
C LYS A 71 -1.05 -24.63 34.93
N SER A 72 -1.13 -23.37 35.35
CA SER A 72 0.03 -22.62 35.86
C SER A 72 0.51 -23.09 37.23
N ARG A 73 -0.32 -23.78 38.01
CA ARG A 73 0.02 -24.32 39.34
C ARG A 73 0.64 -25.72 39.28
N ALA A 74 0.38 -26.46 38.20
CA ALA A 74 0.89 -27.80 37.98
C ALA A 74 2.26 -27.85 37.28
N HIS A 75 2.92 -26.69 37.09
CA HIS A 75 4.25 -26.56 36.47
C HIS A 75 5.21 -25.81 37.40
#